data_AF-A0A5C7J3W1-F1
#
_entry.id   AF-A0A5C7J3W1-F1
#
_cell.length_a   1.000
_cell.length_b   1.000
_cell.length_c   1.000
_cell.angle_alpha   90.00
_cell.angle_beta   90.00
_cell.angle_gamma   90.00
#
_symmetry.space_group_name_H-M   'P 1'
#
loop_
_entity.id
_entity.type
_entity.pdbx_description
1 polymer ?
#
loop_
_entity_poly.entity_id
_entity_poly.type
_entity_poly.pdbx_seq_one_letter_code
_entity_poly.pdbx_strand_id
1 'polypeptide(L)'
;MSDVAQKAPSSPRTLKPMEFVVFGRVERVRRNDNKYYTTVICPAKDAYSKPKVVEIRSKDRIGSPEDEVRVLCEIDGFQTRQMCVDKETGERKEWWKQIVIMEVIE
;
A
#
# COMPACT_ATOMS: atom_id res chain seq x y z
N MET A 1 -15.39 -36.13 -7.97
CA MET A 1 -13.98 -36.13 -7.54
C MET A 1 -13.38 -34.80 -7.96
N SER A 2 -13.11 -33.92 -6.99
CA SER A 2 -12.18 -32.80 -7.12
C SER A 2 -12.08 -32.13 -5.75
N ASP A 3 -11.13 -32.61 -4.97
CA ASP A 3 -10.71 -32.07 -3.68
C ASP A 3 -10.37 -30.58 -3.79
N VAL A 4 -11.12 -29.74 -3.09
CA VAL A 4 -10.70 -28.37 -2.78
C VAL A 4 -9.72 -28.49 -1.63
N ALA A 5 -8.42 -28.51 -1.95
CA ALA A 5 -7.35 -28.55 -0.97
C ALA A 5 -7.45 -27.32 -0.05
N GLN A 6 -8.03 -27.52 1.14
CA GLN A 6 -8.00 -26.54 2.22
C GLN A 6 -6.56 -26.46 2.74
N LYS A 7 -5.90 -25.34 2.47
CA LYS A 7 -4.59 -25.00 3.05
C LYS A 7 -4.74 -24.96 4.58
N ALA A 8 -4.00 -25.82 5.28
CA ALA A 8 -4.03 -25.93 6.72
C ALA A 8 -3.75 -24.58 7.41
N PRO A 9 -4.34 -24.30 8.59
CA PRO A 9 -4.09 -23.06 9.32
C PRO A 9 -2.63 -23.04 9.80
N SER A 10 -1.81 -22.20 9.20
CA SER A 10 -0.46 -21.90 9.70
C SER A 10 -0.57 -21.24 11.07
N SER A 11 0.29 -21.64 12.01
CA SER A 11 0.39 -21.08 13.36
C SER A 11 0.29 -19.55 13.36
N PRO A 12 -0.36 -18.92 14.36
CA PRO A 12 -0.52 -17.48 14.39
C PRO A 12 0.86 -16.79 14.41
N ARG A 13 1.20 -16.10 13.33
CA ARG A 13 2.42 -15.31 13.21
C ARG A 13 2.31 -14.10 14.13
N THR A 14 3.23 -13.98 15.09
CA THR A 14 3.43 -12.73 15.82
C THR A 14 4.05 -11.70 14.87
N LEU A 15 3.41 -10.53 14.74
CA LEU A 15 3.93 -9.44 13.93
C LEU A 15 5.22 -8.89 14.55
N LYS A 16 6.24 -8.68 13.72
CA LYS A 16 7.45 -7.95 14.15
C LYS A 16 7.15 -6.45 14.20
N PRO A 17 7.97 -5.65 14.90
CA PRO A 17 7.87 -4.19 14.81
C PRO A 17 7.82 -3.72 13.36
N MET A 18 6.97 -2.73 13.08
CA MET A 18 6.75 -2.15 11.73
C MET A 18 6.11 -3.09 10.69
N GLU A 19 5.74 -4.32 11.06
CA GLU A 19 4.86 -5.18 10.26
C GLU A 19 3.39 -4.91 10.58
N PHE A 20 2.53 -4.89 9.56
CA PHE A 20 1.08 -4.75 9.70
C PHE A 20 0.36 -5.47 8.57
N VAL A 21 -0.89 -5.83 8.82
CA VAL A 21 -1.76 -6.43 7.81
C VAL A 21 -2.61 -5.34 7.17
N VAL A 22 -2.52 -5.23 5.85
CA VAL A 22 -3.42 -4.40 5.05
C VAL A 22 -4.56 -5.26 4.56
N PHE A 23 -5.79 -4.79 4.76
CA PHE A 23 -7.00 -5.40 4.23
C PHE A 23 -7.87 -4.33 3.59
N GLY A 24 -8.39 -4.62 2.40
CA GLY A 24 -9.29 -3.71 1.70
C GLY A 24 -9.49 -4.09 0.24
N ARG A 25 -10.16 -3.20 -0.50
CA ARG A 25 -10.43 -3.38 -1.92
C ARG A 25 -9.40 -2.65 -2.76
N VAL A 26 -8.90 -3.31 -3.82
CA VAL A 26 -7.98 -2.70 -4.77
C VAL A 26 -8.73 -1.68 -5.63
N GLU A 27 -8.26 -0.43 -5.61
CA GLU A 27 -8.78 0.65 -6.46
C GLU A 27 -8.08 0.67 -7.82
N ARG A 28 -6.75 0.53 -7.81
CA ARG A 28 -5.93 0.56 -9.03
C ARG A 28 -4.61 -0.16 -8.83
N VAL A 29 -4.06 -0.62 -9.95
CA VAL A 29 -2.73 -1.24 -10.03
C VAL A 29 -1.91 -0.50 -11.09
N ARG A 30 -0.69 -0.11 -10.75
CA ARG A 30 0.29 0.48 -11.66
C ARG A 30 1.54 -0.38 -11.66
N ARG A 31 2.20 -0.48 -12.81
CA ARG A 31 3.52 -1.10 -12.91
C ARG A 31 4.52 -0.02 -13.28
N ASN A 32 5.59 0.10 -12.50
CA ASN A 32 6.70 0.98 -12.80
C ASN A 32 8.00 0.30 -12.33
N ASP A 33 9.07 0.43 -13.11
CA ASP A 33 10.40 -0.08 -12.78
C ASP A 33 10.39 -1.53 -12.23
N ASN A 34 9.67 -2.40 -12.94
CA ASN A 34 9.47 -3.81 -12.61
C ASN A 34 8.83 -4.12 -11.23
N LYS A 35 8.29 -3.11 -10.52
CA LYS A 35 7.46 -3.29 -9.32
C LYS A 35 6.00 -2.95 -9.58
N TYR A 36 5.12 -3.59 -8.84
CA TYR A 36 3.69 -3.30 -8.81
C TYR A 36 3.36 -2.38 -7.66
N TYR A 37 2.64 -1.30 -7.96
CA TYR A 37 2.10 -0.33 -7.01
C TYR A 37 0.58 -0.46 -7.01
N THR A 38 0.05 -1.01 -5.92
CA THR A 38 -1.37 -1.30 -5.77
C THR A 38 -1.96 -0.34 -4.76
N THR A 39 -2.93 0.47 -5.19
CA THR A 39 -3.68 1.35 -4.28
C THR A 39 -4.85 0.57 -3.71
N VAL A 40 -4.95 0.50 -2.38
CA VAL A 40 -5.99 -0.22 -1.66
C VAL A 40 -6.79 0.75 -0.81
N ILE A 41 -8.12 0.65 -0.89
CA ILE A 41 -9.06 1.35 -0.02
C ILE A 41 -9.41 0.40 1.13
N CYS A 42 -8.96 0.76 2.33
CA CYS A 42 -9.24 0.02 3.55
C CYS A 42 -10.65 0.33 4.06
N PRO A 43 -11.32 -0.60 4.76
CA PRO A 43 -12.59 -0.32 5.40
C PRO A 43 -12.47 0.87 6.37
N ALA A 44 -13.50 1.70 6.39
CA ALA A 44 -13.60 2.78 7.36
C ALA A 44 -13.78 2.23 8.77
N LYS A 45 -13.33 2.99 9.79
CA LYS A 45 -13.51 2.61 11.20
C LYS A 45 -14.98 2.65 11.62
N ASP A 46 -15.74 3.57 11.06
CA ASP A 46 -17.17 3.81 11.31
C ASP A 46 -17.80 4.46 10.07
N ALA A 47 -19.13 4.65 10.10
CA ALA A 47 -19.91 5.15 8.97
C ALA A 47 -19.61 6.60 8.54
N TYR A 48 -18.97 7.40 9.40
CA TYR A 48 -18.69 8.81 9.14
C TYR A 48 -17.20 9.09 8.89
N SER A 49 -16.36 8.09 9.10
CA SER A 49 -14.91 8.15 8.87
C SER A 49 -14.57 7.96 7.39
N LYS A 50 -13.63 8.76 6.89
CA LYS A 50 -13.05 8.53 5.56
C LYS A 50 -12.23 7.23 5.55
N PRO A 51 -12.41 6.36 4.55
CA PRO A 51 -11.54 5.21 4.32
C PRO A 51 -10.06 5.61 4.28
N LYS A 52 -9.19 4.74 4.78
CA LYS A 52 -7.75 4.90 4.60
C LYS A 52 -7.40 4.41 3.20
N VAL A 53 -6.60 5.17 2.48
CA VAL A 53 -6.08 4.78 1.16
C VAL A 53 -4.59 4.60 1.29
N VAL A 54 -4.09 3.44 0.87
CA VAL A 54 -2.68 3.07 1.02
C VAL A 54 -2.13 2.53 -0.28
N GLU A 55 -0.84 2.73 -0.50
CA GLU A 55 -0.13 2.22 -1.67
C GLU A 55 0.82 1.10 -1.25
N ILE A 56 0.63 -0.07 -1.85
CA ILE A 56 1.40 -1.28 -1.60
C ILE A 56 2.35 -1.53 -2.78
N ARG A 57 3.63 -1.64 -2.51
CA ARG A 57 4.69 -2.02 -3.44
C ARG A 57 5.00 -3.51 -3.30
N SER A 58 5.08 -4.19 -4.43
CA SER A 58 5.28 -5.65 -4.50
C SER A 58 6.07 -6.04 -5.74
N LYS A 59 6.74 -7.21 -5.70
CA LYS A 59 7.39 -7.80 -6.88
C LYS A 59 6.36 -8.41 -7.83
N ASP A 60 5.38 -9.10 -7.27
CA ASP A 60 4.28 -9.72 -8.01
C ASP A 60 2.97 -8.97 -7.80
N ARG A 61 2.05 -9.13 -8.75
CA ARG A 61 0.72 -8.52 -8.65
C ARG A 61 -0.10 -9.20 -7.54
N ILE A 62 -0.50 -8.43 -6.53
CA ILE A 62 -1.28 -8.93 -5.39
C ILE A 62 -2.80 -9.01 -5.62
N GLY A 63 -3.31 -8.36 -6.67
CA GLY A 63 -4.74 -8.35 -7.00
C GLY A 63 -5.07 -7.48 -8.22
N SER A 64 -6.34 -7.49 -8.61
CA SER A 64 -6.94 -6.67 -9.67
C SER A 64 -7.91 -5.64 -9.09
N PRO A 65 -8.24 -4.55 -9.81
CA PRO A 65 -9.28 -3.63 -9.37
C PRO A 65 -10.56 -4.38 -8.97
N GLU A 66 -11.19 -3.92 -7.89
CA GLU A 66 -12.34 -4.53 -7.22
C GLU A 66 -12.06 -5.80 -6.41
N ASP A 67 -10.87 -6.40 -6.48
CA ASP A 67 -10.52 -7.54 -5.62
C ASP A 67 -10.36 -7.09 -4.17
N GLU A 68 -10.83 -7.92 -3.23
CA GLU A 68 -10.48 -7.81 -1.82
C GLU A 68 -9.15 -8.53 -1.55
N VAL A 69 -8.21 -7.82 -0.92
CA VAL A 69 -6.89 -8.34 -0.60
C VAL A 69 -6.61 -8.26 0.90
N ARG A 70 -5.85 -9.22 1.41
CA ARG A 70 -5.33 -9.23 2.78
C ARG A 70 -3.86 -9.60 2.76
N VAL A 71 -2.98 -8.63 3.00
CA VAL A 71 -1.53 -8.79 2.76
C VAL A 71 -0.73 -8.32 3.97
N LEU A 72 0.29 -9.09 4.35
CA LEU A 72 1.26 -8.69 5.36
C LEU A 72 2.29 -7.75 4.72
N CYS A 73 2.46 -6.58 5.31
CA CYS A 73 3.34 -5.54 4.79
C CYS A 73 4.25 -4.97 5.88
N GLU A 74 5.36 -4.38 5.46
CA GLU A 74 6.26 -3.55 6.26
C GLU A 74 6.13 -2.08 5.86
N ILE A 75 6.37 -1.16 6.80
CA ILE A 75 6.35 0.28 6.50
C ILE A 75 7.69 0.59 5.85
N ASP A 76 7.63 0.97 4.58
CA ASP A 76 8.74 1.59 3.89
C ASP A 76 8.39 3.05 3.56
N GLY A 77 9.39 3.84 3.23
CA GLY A 77 9.19 5.22 2.88
C GLY A 77 10.47 6.00 2.95
N PHE A 78 10.46 7.13 2.26
CA PHE A 78 11.56 8.07 2.32
C PHE A 78 11.02 9.49 2.34
N GLN A 79 11.77 10.35 3.03
CA GLN A 79 11.53 11.77 3.03
C GLN A 79 12.32 12.39 1.87
N THR A 80 11.63 13.14 1.01
CA THR A 80 12.25 13.86 -0.10
C THR A 80 11.95 15.35 0.02
N ARG A 81 12.95 16.19 -0.22
CA ARG A 81 12.77 17.64 -0.33
C ARG A 81 12.29 17.95 -1.74
N GLN A 82 11.21 18.70 -1.84
CA GLN A 82 10.69 19.19 -3.11
C GLN A 82 10.96 20.68 -3.19
N MET A 83 11.46 21.13 -4.34
CA MET A 83 11.67 22.53 -4.65
C MET A 83 10.92 22.84 -5.94
N CYS A 84 10.06 23.84 -5.90
CA CYS A 84 9.52 24.44 -7.12
C CYS A 84 9.88 25.92 -7.17
N VAL A 85 10.09 26.40 -8.39
CA VAL A 85 10.22 27.83 -8.67
C VAL A 85 8.94 28.25 -9.37
N ASP A 86 8.24 29.21 -8.78
CA ASP A 86 7.08 29.82 -9.37
C ASP A 86 7.50 30.57 -10.64
N LYS A 87 6.88 30.22 -11.78
CA LYS A 87 7.29 30.73 -13.09
C LYS A 87 6.88 32.19 -13.31
N GLU A 88 5.88 32.67 -12.59
CA GLU A 88 5.35 34.04 -12.74
C GLU A 88 6.00 35.00 -11.74
N THR A 89 6.21 34.56 -10.50
CA THR A 89 6.75 35.42 -9.42
C THR A 89 8.24 35.21 -9.15
N GLY A 90 8.84 34.12 -9.63
CA GLY A 90 10.21 33.75 -9.33
C GLY A 90 10.43 33.23 -7.90
N GLU A 91 9.36 33.09 -7.11
CA GLU A 91 9.45 32.61 -5.73
C GLU A 91 9.86 31.14 -5.67
N ARG A 92 10.80 30.84 -4.77
CA ARG A 92 11.23 29.47 -4.48
C ARG A 92 10.39 28.92 -3.34
N LYS A 93 9.62 27.89 -3.61
CA LYS A 93 8.84 27.17 -2.59
C LYS A 93 9.51 25.83 -2.34
N GLU A 94 9.75 25.55 -1.07
CA GLU A 94 10.35 24.30 -0.63
C GLU A 94 9.48 23.66 0.42
N TRP A 95 9.28 22.34 0.30
CA TRP A 95 8.57 21.56 1.30
C TRP A 95 9.15 20.16 1.40
N TRP A 96 8.97 19.55 2.56
CA TRP A 96 9.32 18.16 2.80
C TRP A 96 8.12 17.29 2.44
N LYS A 97 8.33 16.34 1.54
CA LYS A 97 7.34 15.32 1.20
C LYS A 97 7.78 14.02 1.85
N GLN A 98 6.93 13.52 2.74
CA GLN A 98 7.08 12.17 3.29
C GLN A 98 6.27 11.23 2.42
N ILE A 99 6.96 10.26 1.82
CA ILE A 99 6.31 9.19 1.05
C ILE A 99 6.36 7.96 1.94
N VAL A 100 5.18 7.47 2.33
CA VAL A 100 5.03 6.22 3.07
C VAL A 100 4.40 5.21 2.12
N ILE A 101 5.08 4.09 1.92
CA ILE A 101 4.69 3.00 1.04
C ILE A 101 4.73 1.72 1.84
N MET A 102 3.81 0.81 1.56
CA MET A 102 3.78 -0.49 2.23
C MET A 102 4.50 -1.49 1.33
N GLU A 103 5.52 -2.20 1.81
CA GLU A 103 6.14 -3.26 1.02
C GLU A 103 5.63 -4.62 1.47
N VAL A 104 5.26 -5.49 0.53
CA VAL A 104 4.80 -6.84 0.84
C VAL A 104 5.94 -7.67 1.42
N ILE A 105 5.68 -8.31 2.55
CA ILE A 105 6.58 -9.27 3.18
C ILE A 105 6.23 -10.65 2.62
N GLU A 106 7.19 -11.28 1.97
CA GLU A 106 7.09 -12.68 1.49
C GLU A 106 7.15 -13.69 2.65
#